data_AF-A0A2H9PKJ3-F1
#
_entry.id   AF-A0A2H9PKJ3-F1
#
_cell.length_a   1.000
_cell.length_b   1.000
_cell.length_c   1.000
_cell.angle_alpha   90.00
_cell.angle_beta   90.00
_cell.angle_gamma   90.00
#
_symmetry.space_group_name_H-M   'P 1'
#
loop_
_entity.id
_entity.type
_entity.pdbx_description
1 polymer ?
#
loop_
_entity_poly.entity_id
_entity_poly.type
_entity_poly.pdbx_seq_one_letter_code
_entity_poly.pdbx_strand_id
1 'polypeptide(L)'
;MTVVTVWLLWRHVWFFRNPKRTPAETGRVVLSPADGKVIYIRCVAKGAVPVSVKRRRSIALQELVGSAAKKPAGDMLVVGIFMSPFDVHYQRAPIAGRVDGVWYTRGTNLPMTATWMRSALGLRPYERGASHLFTNERNTVLFSG
;
A
#
# COMPACT_ATOMS: atom_id res chain seq x y z
N MET A 1 21.61 -17.17 22.63
CA MET A 1 20.40 -16.77 23.39
C MET A 1 20.01 -15.32 23.09
N THR A 2 20.91 -14.34 23.20
CA THR A 2 20.60 -12.89 23.02
C THR A 2 19.99 -12.51 21.65
N VAL A 3 20.52 -13.04 20.54
CA VAL A 3 20.01 -12.72 19.18
C VAL A 3 18.55 -13.16 19.00
N VAL A 4 18.20 -14.34 19.51
CA VAL A 4 16.83 -14.87 19.47
C VAL A 4 15.90 -13.97 20.29
N THR A 5 16.34 -13.56 21.49
CA THR A 5 15.58 -12.64 22.34
C THR A 5 15.34 -11.29 21.65
N VAL A 6 16.37 -10.70 21.05
CA VAL A 6 16.25 -9.43 20.31
C VAL A 6 15.30 -9.57 19.12
N TRP A 7 15.40 -10.67 18.37
CA TRP A 7 14.50 -10.93 17.25
C TRP A 7 13.04 -11.09 17.69
N LEU A 8 12.79 -11.81 18.79
CA LEU A 8 11.44 -11.98 19.35
C LEU A 8 10.86 -10.64 19.83
N LEU A 9 11.64 -9.83 20.54
CA LEU A 9 11.23 -8.49 20.97
C LEU A 9 10.91 -7.60 19.77
N TRP A 10 11.76 -7.61 18.75
CA TRP A 10 11.50 -6.85 17.53
C TRP A 10 10.21 -7.32 16.84
N ARG A 11 10.06 -8.62 16.61
CA ARG A 11 8.95 -9.21 15.84
C ARG A 11 7.59 -9.12 16.54
N HIS A 12 7.57 -9.26 17.87
CA HIS A 12 6.32 -9.39 18.63
C HIS A 12 5.95 -8.14 19.43
N VAL A 13 6.93 -7.28 19.77
CA VAL A 13 6.67 -6.06 20.54
C VAL A 13 6.81 -4.84 19.64
N TRP A 14 7.99 -4.65 19.05
CA TRP A 14 8.30 -3.40 18.37
C TRP A 14 7.63 -3.27 16.98
N PHE A 15 7.50 -4.38 16.24
CA PHE A 15 6.87 -4.42 14.92
C PHE A 15 5.37 -4.03 14.97
N PHE A 16 4.67 -4.45 16.02
CA PHE A 16 3.24 -4.17 16.23
C PHE A 16 2.97 -2.93 17.08
N ARG A 17 3.97 -2.08 17.30
CA ARG A 17 3.79 -0.83 18.05
C ARG A 17 2.75 0.05 17.38
N ASN A 18 1.91 0.71 18.18
CA ASN A 18 0.94 1.68 17.68
C ASN A 18 1.06 3.00 18.46
N PRO A 19 2.04 3.86 18.12
CA PRO A 19 2.22 5.14 18.80
C PRO A 19 1.02 6.06 18.57
N LYS A 20 0.69 6.88 19.57
CA LYS A 20 -0.29 7.97 19.42
C LYS A 20 0.22 8.97 18.38
N ARG A 21 -0.66 9.45 17.51
CA ARG A 21 -0.34 10.45 16.47
C ARG A 21 -1.39 11.54 16.47
N THR A 22 -0.91 12.76 16.37
CA THR A 22 -1.70 13.98 16.18
C THR A 22 -1.23 14.62 14.88
N PRO A 23 -2.08 14.69 13.84
CA PRO A 23 -1.75 15.39 12.61
C PRO A 23 -1.43 16.87 12.91
N ALA A 24 -0.38 17.40 12.29
CA ALA A 24 -0.03 18.82 12.43
C ALA A 24 -1.00 19.73 11.68
N GLU A 25 -1.57 19.24 10.58
CA GLU A 25 -2.51 19.97 9.74
C GLU A 25 -3.93 19.45 9.93
N THR A 26 -4.87 20.38 10.14
CA THR A 26 -6.31 20.12 10.23
C THR A 26 -7.03 20.90 9.13
N GLY A 27 -7.90 20.25 8.36
CA GLY A 27 -8.64 20.90 7.27
C GLY A 27 -8.88 19.97 6.07
N ARG A 28 -8.82 20.52 4.85
CA ARG A 28 -9.04 19.78 3.60
C ARG A 28 -7.73 19.13 3.11
N VAL A 29 -7.19 18.22 3.91
CA VAL A 29 -5.92 17.51 3.62
C VAL A 29 -6.13 16.00 3.59
N VAL A 30 -5.36 15.31 2.74
CA VAL A 30 -5.27 13.84 2.74
C VAL A 30 -4.00 13.47 3.50
N LEU A 31 -4.17 12.74 4.61
CA LEU A 31 -3.05 12.27 5.42
C LEU A 31 -2.46 11.00 4.84
N SER A 32 -1.20 10.71 5.17
CA SER A 32 -0.63 9.41 4.83
C SER A 32 -1.36 8.30 5.61
N PRO A 33 -1.88 7.26 4.93
CA PRO A 33 -2.58 6.16 5.62
C PRO A 33 -1.63 5.24 6.39
N ALA A 34 -0.34 5.25 6.06
CA ALA A 34 0.66 4.34 6.62
C ALA A 34 2.03 5.01 6.75
N ASP A 35 2.85 4.48 7.65
CA ASP A 35 4.28 4.75 7.65
C ASP A 35 4.96 3.97 6.52
N GLY A 36 5.98 4.57 5.93
CA GLY A 36 6.82 3.91 4.96
C GLY A 36 7.31 4.84 3.87
N LYS A 37 7.74 4.24 2.77
CA LYS A 37 8.31 4.95 1.63
C LYS A 37 7.32 4.96 0.47
N VAL A 38 7.09 6.14 -0.12
CA VAL A 38 6.37 6.23 -1.39
C VAL A 38 7.22 5.58 -2.49
N ILE A 39 6.75 4.47 -3.04
CA ILE A 39 7.46 3.69 -4.06
C ILE A 39 7.07 4.06 -5.48
N TYR A 40 5.86 4.56 -5.69
CA TYR A 40 5.41 5.15 -6.96
C TYR A 40 4.22 6.09 -6.73
N ILE A 41 4.07 7.06 -7.63
CA ILE A 41 2.88 7.90 -7.79
C ILE A 41 2.50 7.83 -9.26
N ARG A 42 1.24 7.52 -9.56
CA ARG A 42 0.75 7.37 -10.95
C ARG A 42 -0.58 8.10 -11.11
N CYS A 43 -0.66 8.95 -12.14
CA CYS A 43 -1.94 9.48 -12.61
C CYS A 43 -2.56 8.46 -13.58
N VAL A 44 -3.82 8.13 -13.36
CA VAL A 44 -4.60 7.20 -14.18
C VAL A 44 -5.73 8.00 -14.80
N ALA A 45 -5.67 8.20 -16.10
CA ALA A 45 -6.70 8.96 -16.81
C ALA A 45 -8.06 8.26 -16.77
N LYS A 46 -9.14 9.02 -16.94
CA LYS A 46 -10.51 8.49 -17.04
C LYS A 46 -10.60 7.36 -18.08
N GLY A 47 -11.01 6.17 -17.65
CA GLY A 47 -11.12 4.99 -18.51
C GLY A 47 -9.81 4.27 -18.83
N ALA A 48 -8.66 4.82 -18.40
CA ALA A 48 -7.39 4.11 -18.46
C ALA A 48 -7.30 3.10 -17.32
N VAL A 49 -6.76 1.92 -17.63
CA VAL A 49 -6.39 0.92 -16.63
C VAL A 49 -5.05 1.36 -16.02
N PRO A 50 -4.85 1.35 -14.68
CA PRO A 50 -3.54 1.57 -14.09
C PRO A 50 -2.62 0.41 -14.48
N VAL A 51 -1.91 0.56 -15.60
CA VAL A 51 -0.95 -0.44 -16.04
C VAL A 51 0.37 -0.19 -15.31
N SER A 52 0.78 -1.17 -14.51
CA SER A 52 2.21 -1.36 -14.28
C SER A 52 2.77 -2.18 -15.43
N VAL A 53 3.64 -1.57 -16.22
CA VAL A 53 4.28 -2.19 -17.38
C VAL A 53 5.31 -3.22 -16.88
N LYS A 54 4.92 -4.50 -16.83
CA LYS A 54 5.83 -5.63 -17.10
C LYS A 54 5.05 -6.90 -17.46
N ARG A 55 5.33 -7.45 -18.65
CA ARG A 55 4.85 -8.73 -19.22
C ARG A 55 3.43 -8.79 -19.84
N ARG A 56 3.00 -7.77 -20.60
CA ARG A 56 1.83 -7.84 -21.52
C ARG A 56 0.47 -8.25 -20.89
N ARG A 57 0.29 -8.18 -19.56
CA ARG A 57 -1.01 -8.37 -18.92
C ARG A 57 -1.54 -7.04 -18.42
N SER A 58 -2.62 -6.56 -19.05
CA SER A 58 -3.44 -5.45 -18.56
C SER A 58 -4.33 -5.98 -17.44
N ILE A 59 -3.93 -5.77 -16.20
CA ILE A 59 -4.77 -6.10 -15.05
C ILE A 59 -5.71 -4.91 -14.85
N ALA A 60 -7.01 -5.11 -15.05
CA ALA A 60 -8.01 -4.05 -14.92
C ALA A 60 -7.94 -3.40 -13.52
N LEU A 61 -8.25 -2.11 -13.40
CA LEU A 61 -8.43 -1.45 -12.09
C LEU A 61 -9.41 -2.24 -11.19
N GLN A 62 -10.37 -2.91 -11.82
CA GLN A 62 -11.34 -3.81 -11.20
C GLN A 62 -10.70 -5.05 -10.56
N GLU A 63 -9.53 -5.50 -11.02
CA GLU A 63 -8.81 -6.56 -10.32
C GLU A 63 -8.12 -6.00 -9.08
N LEU A 64 -7.47 -4.83 -9.16
CA LEU A 64 -6.79 -4.20 -8.01
C LEU A 64 -7.77 -3.76 -6.91
N VAL A 65 -8.91 -3.18 -7.30
CA VAL A 65 -9.92 -2.62 -6.38
C VAL A 65 -11.09 -3.60 -6.15
N GLY A 66 -11.10 -4.75 -6.81
CA GLY A 66 -12.25 -5.66 -6.84
C GLY A 66 -13.37 -5.17 -7.77
N SER A 67 -14.30 -6.07 -8.11
CA SER A 67 -15.44 -5.82 -9.01
C SER A 67 -16.41 -4.73 -8.55
N ALA A 68 -16.18 -4.12 -7.38
CA ALA A 68 -17.09 -3.22 -6.71
C ALA A 68 -16.63 -1.75 -6.69
N ALA A 69 -15.44 -1.45 -7.21
CA ALA A 69 -15.06 -0.07 -7.47
C ALA A 69 -15.94 0.48 -8.61
N LYS A 70 -16.77 1.48 -8.32
CA LYS A 70 -17.42 2.29 -9.36
C LYS A 70 -16.33 2.78 -10.33
N LYS A 71 -16.59 2.71 -11.64
CA LYS A 71 -15.70 3.32 -12.64
C LYS A 71 -15.45 4.78 -12.21
N PRO A 72 -14.20 5.20 -12.05
CA PRO A 72 -13.90 6.57 -11.62
C PRO A 72 -14.46 7.56 -12.64
N ALA A 73 -15.11 8.62 -12.15
CA ALA A 73 -15.75 9.63 -12.99
C ALA A 73 -14.73 10.52 -13.74
N GLY A 74 -13.48 10.57 -13.25
CA GLY A 74 -12.38 11.36 -13.78
C GLY A 74 -11.02 10.70 -13.50
N ASP A 75 -9.96 11.50 -13.64
CA ASP A 75 -8.59 11.05 -13.42
C ASP A 75 -8.35 10.68 -11.95
N MET A 76 -7.53 9.66 -11.71
CA MET A 76 -7.20 9.17 -10.38
C MET A 76 -5.71 9.29 -10.10
N LEU A 77 -5.37 9.57 -8.85
CA LEU A 77 -4.00 9.46 -8.36
C LEU A 77 -3.84 8.15 -7.57
N VAL A 78 -2.89 7.32 -7.98
CA VAL A 78 -2.53 6.09 -7.26
C VAL A 78 -1.17 6.27 -6.61
N VAL A 79 -1.15 6.14 -5.28
CA VAL A 79 0.06 6.26 -4.47
C VAL A 79 0.37 4.90 -3.86
N GLY A 80 1.55 4.36 -4.16
CA GLY A 80 2.06 3.13 -3.55
C GLY A 80 2.97 3.46 -2.38
N ILE A 81 2.62 2.99 -1.18
CA ILE A 81 3.44 3.13 0.04
C ILE A 81 3.94 1.75 0.45
N PHE A 82 5.26 1.62 0.60
CA PHE A 82 5.90 0.41 1.08
C PHE A 82 6.26 0.56 2.56
N MET A 83 5.68 -0.30 3.40
CA MET A 83 6.00 -0.43 4.81
C MET A 83 7.17 -1.40 4.96
N SER A 84 8.34 -0.88 5.34
CA SER A 84 9.50 -1.71 5.63
C SER A 84 9.32 -2.44 6.97
N PRO A 85 10.12 -3.48 7.27
CA PRO A 85 10.07 -4.16 8.56
C PRO A 85 10.32 -3.23 9.77
N PHE A 86 10.80 -2.01 9.53
CA PHE A 86 11.08 -1.00 10.56
C PHE A 86 9.96 0.03 10.76
N ASP A 87 8.97 0.05 9.88
CA ASP A 87 7.85 0.99 9.96
C ASP A 87 6.76 0.49 10.91
N VAL A 88 5.88 1.39 11.34
CA VAL A 88 4.69 1.02 12.12
C VAL A 88 3.71 0.29 11.21
N HIS A 89 3.45 -1.00 11.46
CA HIS A 89 2.54 -1.83 10.68
C HIS A 89 1.07 -1.64 11.05
N TYR A 90 0.65 -0.38 11.14
CA TYR A 90 -0.73 0.02 11.42
C TYR A 90 -1.20 1.01 10.36
N GLN A 91 -2.23 0.63 9.60
CA GLN A 91 -2.84 1.49 8.59
C GLN A 91 -4.01 2.26 9.20
N ARG A 92 -4.17 3.52 8.83
CA ARG A 92 -5.21 4.44 9.31
C ARG A 92 -5.98 5.01 8.12
N ALA A 93 -7.20 5.47 8.36
CA ALA A 93 -7.96 6.18 7.35
C ALA A 93 -7.22 7.48 6.99
N PRO A 94 -6.89 7.73 5.71
CA PRO A 94 -6.17 8.93 5.29
C PRO A 94 -7.05 10.19 5.32
N ILE A 95 -8.37 10.02 5.31
CA ILE A 95 -9.38 11.08 5.36
C ILE A 95 -10.57 10.60 6.21
N ALA A 96 -11.34 11.55 6.74
CA ALA A 96 -12.66 11.25 7.28
C ALA A 96 -13.59 10.80 6.16
N GLY A 97 -14.42 9.79 6.42
CA GLY A 97 -15.35 9.25 5.45
C GLY A 97 -16.07 8.02 5.98
N ARG A 98 -17.06 7.56 5.24
CA ARG A 98 -17.81 6.32 5.49
C ARG A 98 -17.18 5.19 4.69
N VAL A 99 -17.02 4.02 5.32
CA VAL A 99 -16.69 2.78 4.60
C VAL A 99 -17.89 2.38 3.75
N ASP A 100 -17.74 2.34 2.44
CA ASP A 100 -18.78 1.87 1.51
C ASP A 100 -18.64 0.39 1.17
N GLY A 101 -17.45 -0.19 1.36
CA GLY A 101 -17.25 -1.62 1.15
C GLY A 101 -15.85 -2.11 1.48
N VAL A 102 -15.76 -3.42 1.70
CA VAL A 102 -14.53 -4.16 2.01
C VAL A 102 -14.51 -5.41 1.14
N TRP A 103 -13.45 -5.62 0.37
CA TRP A 103 -13.28 -6.78 -0.50
C TRP A 103 -11.96 -7.46 -0.24
N TYR A 104 -12.06 -8.73 0.12
CA TYR A 104 -10.92 -9.61 0.20
C TYR A 104 -10.63 -10.22 -1.18
N THR A 105 -9.39 -10.06 -1.65
CA THR A 105 -8.88 -10.73 -2.84
C THR A 105 -7.84 -11.75 -2.41
N ARG A 106 -8.16 -13.03 -2.57
CA ARG A 106 -7.22 -14.11 -2.32
C ARG A 106 -6.07 -14.05 -3.31
N GLY A 107 -4.86 -14.27 -2.83
CA GLY A 107 -3.65 -14.31 -3.64
C GLY A 107 -2.60 -15.24 -3.06
N THR A 108 -1.36 -15.12 -3.52
CA THR A 108 -0.19 -15.72 -2.87
C THR A 108 0.42 -14.71 -1.89
N ASN A 109 1.50 -15.06 -1.20
CA ASN A 109 2.22 -14.10 -0.35
C ASN A 109 3.70 -14.10 -0.70
N LEU A 110 4.03 -13.48 -1.83
CA LEU A 110 5.41 -13.30 -2.24
C LEU A 110 6.10 -12.26 -1.34
N PRO A 111 7.39 -12.47 -1.01
CA PRO A 111 8.15 -11.52 -0.21
C PRO A 111 8.39 -10.22 -0.98
N MET A 112 8.42 -9.11 -0.26
CA MET A 112 8.71 -7.78 -0.80
C MET A 112 10.22 -7.44 -0.75
N THR A 113 11.09 -8.44 -0.69
CA THR A 113 12.55 -8.28 -0.51
C THR A 113 13.18 -7.39 -1.57
N ALA A 114 12.78 -7.54 -2.84
CA ALA A 114 13.27 -6.69 -3.93
C ALA A 114 12.93 -5.22 -3.70
N THR A 115 11.68 -4.90 -3.32
CA THR A 115 11.26 -3.52 -3.05
C THR A 115 11.94 -2.98 -1.79
N TRP A 116 12.12 -3.81 -0.76
CA TRP A 116 12.86 -3.42 0.45
C TRP A 116 14.31 -3.05 0.13
N MET A 117 15.06 -3.94 -0.53
CA MET A 117 16.46 -3.71 -0.89
C MET A 117 16.61 -2.48 -1.78
N ARG A 118 15.75 -2.31 -2.80
CA ARG A 118 15.79 -1.13 -3.67
C ARG A 118 15.47 0.15 -2.92
N SER A 119 14.49 0.11 -2.02
CA SER A 119 14.11 1.26 -1.19
C SER A 119 15.22 1.66 -0.23
N ALA A 120 15.90 0.68 0.38
CA ALA A 120 17.04 0.86 1.28
C ALA A 120 18.27 1.40 0.53
N LEU A 121 18.57 0.86 -0.64
CA LEU A 121 19.70 1.28 -1.49
C LEU A 121 19.40 2.53 -2.35
N GLY A 122 18.21 3.12 -2.24
CA GLY A 122 17.83 4.29 -3.04
C GLY A 122 17.68 4.04 -4.54
N LEU A 123 17.62 2.78 -4.99
CA LEU A 123 17.62 2.40 -6.40
C LEU A 123 16.23 2.53 -7.04
N ARG A 124 15.98 3.66 -7.71
CA ARG A 124 14.74 3.92 -8.47
C ARG A 124 14.75 3.19 -9.84
N PRO A 125 13.60 2.79 -10.41
CA PRO A 125 12.26 2.77 -9.79
C PRO A 125 12.17 1.68 -8.70
N TYR A 126 11.48 1.96 -7.60
CA TYR A 126 11.46 1.08 -6.41
C TYR A 126 10.58 -0.17 -6.61
N GLU A 127 9.56 -0.06 -7.44
CA GLU A 127 8.63 -1.12 -7.80
C GLU A 127 9.15 -2.08 -8.89
N ARG A 128 10.38 -1.87 -9.38
CA ARG A 128 10.94 -2.68 -10.46
C ARG A 128 11.02 -4.16 -10.06
N GLY A 129 10.20 -4.98 -10.71
CA GLY A 129 10.14 -6.42 -10.43
C GLY A 129 9.27 -6.80 -9.22
N ALA A 130 8.47 -5.88 -8.70
CA ALA A 130 7.55 -6.10 -7.59
C ALA A 130 6.30 -6.88 -8.03
N SER A 131 6.45 -8.18 -8.28
CA SER A 131 5.32 -9.07 -8.65
C SER A 131 4.24 -9.15 -7.56
N HIS A 132 4.63 -8.98 -6.30
CA HIS A 132 3.72 -8.98 -5.14
C HIS A 132 2.61 -7.93 -5.25
N LEU A 133 2.83 -6.83 -5.97
CA LEU A 133 1.79 -5.81 -6.18
C LEU A 133 0.54 -6.36 -6.88
N PHE A 134 0.67 -7.47 -7.62
CA PHE A 134 -0.42 -8.06 -8.41
C PHE A 134 -0.85 -9.41 -7.87
N THR A 135 0.11 -10.22 -7.43
CA THR A 135 -0.14 -11.60 -7.02
C THR A 135 -0.52 -11.73 -5.55
N ASN A 136 -0.14 -10.75 -4.71
CA ASN A 136 -0.34 -10.92 -3.29
C ASN A 136 -1.81 -10.80 -2.92
N GLU A 137 -2.15 -11.58 -1.90
CA GLU A 137 -3.40 -11.43 -1.16
C GLU A 137 -3.55 -9.99 -0.67
N ARG A 138 -4.76 -9.45 -0.76
CA ARG A 138 -5.05 -8.07 -0.36
C ARG A 138 -6.46 -7.91 0.16
N ASN A 139 -6.62 -6.91 1.02
CA ASN A 139 -7.92 -6.40 1.43
C ASN A 139 -8.06 -4.97 0.89
N THR A 140 -9.14 -4.73 0.13
CA THR A 140 -9.45 -3.42 -0.44
C THR A 140 -10.60 -2.81 0.34
N VAL A 141 -10.42 -1.57 0.80
CA VAL A 141 -11.48 -0.81 1.48
C VAL A 141 -11.80 0.44 0.68
N LEU A 142 -13.08 0.61 0.34
CA LEU A 142 -13.59 1.81 -0.31
C LEU A 142 -14.24 2.71 0.73
N PHE A 143 -13.90 3.99 0.66
CA PHE A 143 -14.48 5.03 1.50
C PHE A 143 -15.08 6.13 0.62
N SER A 144 -16.14 6.78 1.10
CA SER A 144 -16.69 8.02 0.55
C SER A 144 -16.84 9.09 1.63
N GLY A 145 -16.74 10.36 1.24
CA GLY A 145 -16.83 11.52 2.11
C GLY A 145 -16.87 12.80 1.31
#